data_AF-A0A5F8GYJ2-F1
#
_entry.id   AF-A0A5F8GYJ2-F1
#
_cell.length_a   1.000
_cell.length_b   1.000
_cell.length_c   1.000
_cell.angle_alpha   90.00
_cell.angle_beta   90.00
_cell.angle_gamma   90.00
#
_symmetry.space_group_name_H-M   'P 1'
#
loop_
_entity.id
_entity.type
_entity.pdbx_description
1 polymer ?
#
loop_
_entity_poly.entity_id
_entity_poly.type
_entity_poly.pdbx_seq_one_letter_code
_entity_poly.pdbx_strand_id
1 'polypeptide(L)'
;MAQDGKDKRDYNLNEEQKIIKYLDHTADIQLHAWGDPLEEAFEQCALAMFAYMTDTGTVELLQTVEVEAEGDDLQSLPFHFLDEWLYKLIANEFFIPQEVKVLSIDQRNFKLRSIGNRSRGNNIQQFLPNQSLKNTSK
;
A
#
# COMPACT_ATOMS: atom_id res chain seq x y z
N MET A 1 23.44 -20.89 24.15
CA MET A 1 24.48 -20.49 23.17
C MET A 1 23.81 -19.58 22.15
N ALA A 2 23.91 -18.27 22.33
CA ALA A 2 23.58 -17.29 21.31
C ALA A 2 24.74 -16.30 21.29
N GLN A 3 25.22 -16.02 20.08
CA GLN A 3 26.54 -15.51 19.78
C GLN A 3 26.71 -14.08 20.30
N ASP A 4 27.75 -13.88 21.13
CA ASP A 4 28.27 -12.58 21.54
C ASP A 4 29.02 -11.95 20.35
N GLY A 5 28.26 -11.53 19.34
CA GLY A 5 28.75 -10.80 18.19
C GLY A 5 28.82 -9.32 18.55
N LYS A 6 30.05 -8.81 18.70
CA LYS A 6 30.33 -7.39 18.94
C LYS A 6 29.55 -6.50 17.96
N ASP A 7 28.50 -5.86 18.45
CA ASP A 7 27.70 -4.85 17.76
C ASP A 7 28.56 -3.59 17.56
N LYS A 8 29.38 -3.59 16.50
CA LYS A 8 30.21 -2.45 16.10
C LYS A 8 29.35 -1.45 15.33
N ARG A 9 28.61 -0.62 16.06
CA ARG A 9 28.01 0.60 15.51
C ARG A 9 28.98 1.76 15.73
N ASP A 10 29.73 2.08 14.69
CA ASP A 10 30.78 3.10 14.69
C ASP A 10 30.17 4.50 14.55
N TYR A 11 29.75 5.07 15.68
CA TYR A 11 29.40 6.48 15.78
C TYR A 11 30.65 7.32 16.07
N ASN A 12 30.63 8.58 15.68
CA ASN A 12 31.69 9.55 15.99
C ASN A 12 31.54 10.02 17.45
N LEU A 13 31.82 9.13 18.42
CA LEU A 13 31.60 9.32 19.86
C LEU A 13 32.90 9.65 20.60
N ASN A 14 32.81 10.49 21.62
CA ASN A 14 33.90 10.67 22.59
C ASN A 14 34.01 9.41 23.49
N GLU A 15 35.20 9.16 24.05
CA GLU A 15 35.52 7.92 24.79
C GLU A 15 34.55 7.60 25.96
N GLU A 16 33.93 8.61 26.59
CA GLU A 16 32.93 8.42 27.66
C GLU A 16 31.56 7.92 27.16
N GLN A 17 31.21 8.17 25.90
CA GLN A 17 29.88 7.85 25.33
C GLN A 17 29.81 6.45 24.71
N LYS A 18 30.95 5.75 24.57
CA LYS A 18 31.02 4.36 24.07
C LYS A 18 30.42 3.30 25.01
N ILE A 19 29.99 3.69 26.21
CA ILE A 19 29.40 2.79 27.23
C ILE A 19 27.87 2.69 27.07
N ILE A 20 27.29 3.35 26.07
CA ILE A 20 25.84 3.37 25.84
C ILE A 20 25.43 2.23 24.89
N LYS A 21 24.50 1.39 25.34
CA LYS A 21 23.91 0.30 24.56
C LYS A 21 22.54 0.74 24.03
N TYR A 22 22.41 0.88 22.72
CA TYR A 22 21.10 1.10 22.09
C TYR A 22 20.38 -0.24 21.92
N LEU A 23 19.17 -0.32 22.46
CA LEU A 23 18.27 -1.45 22.31
C LEU A 23 17.35 -1.23 21.10
N ASP A 24 16.62 -2.26 20.68
CA ASP A 24 15.69 -2.14 19.56
C ASP A 24 14.64 -1.06 19.84
N HIS A 25 14.42 -0.20 18.84
CA HIS A 25 13.38 0.83 18.87
C HIS A 25 12.36 0.49 17.78
N THR A 26 11.13 0.20 18.18
CA THR A 26 10.00 0.09 17.25
C THR A 26 9.44 1.47 16.99
N ALA A 27 9.28 1.82 15.71
CA ALA A 27 8.65 3.05 15.29
C ALA A 27 7.45 2.70 14.44
N ASP A 28 6.27 3.11 14.90
CA ASP A 28 5.00 2.85 14.23
C ASP A 28 4.35 4.17 13.82
N ILE A 29 3.53 4.13 12.77
CA ILE A 29 2.75 5.28 12.31
C ILE A 29 1.27 4.89 12.19
N GLN A 30 0.37 5.82 12.52
CA GLN A 30 -1.05 5.64 12.31
C GLN A 30 -1.47 6.36 11.02
N LEU A 31 -2.06 5.62 10.09
CA LEU A 31 -2.68 6.17 8.89
C LEU A 31 -4.16 6.44 9.16
N HIS A 32 -4.62 7.64 8.83
CA HIS A 32 -6.03 8.01 8.86
C HIS A 32 -6.45 8.47 7.47
N ALA A 33 -7.31 7.69 6.83
CA ALA A 33 -7.82 7.93 5.49
C ALA A 33 -9.35 7.98 5.52
N TRP A 34 -9.91 8.74 4.59
CA TRP A 34 -11.35 8.92 4.40
C TRP A 34 -11.67 8.91 2.90
N GLY A 35 -12.94 8.67 2.56
CA GLY A 35 -13.43 8.65 1.18
C GLY A 35 -14.92 8.34 1.14
N ASP A 36 -15.58 8.75 0.06
CA ASP A 36 -17.00 8.53 -0.21
C ASP A 36 -17.14 8.01 -1.65
N PRO A 37 -17.20 6.68 -1.88
CA PRO A 37 -17.69 5.63 -0.98
C PRO A 37 -16.58 4.90 -0.19
N LEU A 38 -16.93 3.84 0.56
CA LEU A 38 -16.00 3.04 1.39
C LEU A 38 -14.76 2.58 0.60
N GLU A 39 -14.94 2.25 -0.67
CA GLU A 39 -13.89 1.91 -1.62
C GLU A 39 -12.79 2.98 -1.66
N GLU A 40 -13.17 4.26 -1.73
CA GLU A 40 -12.22 5.38 -1.76
C GLU A 40 -11.44 5.48 -0.45
N ALA A 41 -12.06 5.22 0.70
CA ALA A 41 -11.34 5.20 1.97
C ALA A 41 -10.22 4.14 2.00
N PHE A 42 -10.46 2.96 1.39
CA PHE A 42 -9.44 1.92 1.24
C PHE A 42 -8.35 2.33 0.25
N GLU A 43 -8.73 2.93 -0.89
CA GLU A 43 -7.78 3.48 -1.88
C GLU A 43 -6.82 4.49 -1.24
N GLN A 44 -7.38 5.46 -0.51
CA GLN A 44 -6.61 6.50 0.17
C GLN A 44 -5.70 5.93 1.27
N CYS A 45 -6.12 4.86 1.96
CA CYS A 45 -5.30 4.20 2.96
C CYS A 45 -4.05 3.53 2.34
N ALA A 46 -4.23 2.81 1.22
CA ALA A 46 -3.11 2.24 0.48
C ALA A 46 -2.17 3.32 -0.06
N LEU A 47 -2.73 4.40 -0.62
CA LEU A 47 -1.92 5.53 -1.09
C LEU A 47 -1.14 6.21 0.04
N ALA A 48 -1.73 6.37 1.21
CA ALA A 48 -1.05 6.95 2.37
C ALA A 48 0.15 6.09 2.82
N MET A 49 0.03 4.76 2.75
CA MET A 49 1.14 3.84 3.01
C MET A 49 2.31 4.07 2.05
N PHE A 50 2.05 4.19 0.74
CA PHE A 50 3.09 4.42 -0.26
C PHE A 50 3.65 5.85 -0.22
N ALA A 51 2.83 6.84 0.08
CA ALA A 51 3.25 8.24 0.24
C ALA A 51 4.21 8.44 1.41
N TYR A 52 4.14 7.58 2.44
CA TYR A 52 5.11 7.59 3.52
C TYR A 52 6.49 7.09 3.09
N MET A 53 6.55 6.21 2.08
CA MET A 53 7.80 5.62 1.59
C MET A 53 8.50 6.49 0.54
N THR A 54 7.73 7.08 -0.38
CA THR A 54 8.26 7.93 -1.45
C THR A 54 7.20 8.91 -1.95
N ASP A 55 7.64 9.97 -2.63
CA ASP A 55 6.73 10.85 -3.36
C ASP A 55 6.13 10.11 -4.57
N THR A 56 4.88 9.68 -4.43
CA THR A 56 4.11 8.96 -5.45
C THR A 56 3.88 9.79 -6.72
N GLY A 57 4.01 11.13 -6.65
CA GLY A 57 3.93 12.02 -7.81
C GLY A 57 5.11 11.86 -8.79
N THR A 58 6.25 11.39 -8.31
CA THR A 58 7.49 11.23 -9.11
C THR A 58 7.64 9.84 -9.73
N VAL A 59 6.77 8.90 -9.35
CA VAL A 59 6.84 7.52 -9.81
C VAL A 59 6.42 7.46 -11.27
N GLU A 60 7.38 7.22 -12.17
CA GLU A 60 7.09 7.07 -13.60
C GLU A 60 6.11 5.95 -13.84
N LEU A 61 5.34 6.01 -14.91
CA LEU A 61 4.13 5.23 -14.97
C LEU A 61 4.14 4.18 -16.13
N LEU A 62 4.43 2.91 -15.82
CA LEU A 62 4.82 1.86 -16.79
C LEU A 62 4.03 0.54 -16.73
N GLN A 63 3.34 0.24 -15.63
CA GLN A 63 2.72 -1.08 -15.39
C GLN A 63 1.47 -1.00 -14.49
N THR A 64 0.57 -1.95 -14.65
CA THR A 64 -0.64 -2.07 -13.85
C THR A 64 -0.63 -3.39 -13.11
N VAL A 65 -0.91 -3.35 -11.80
CA VAL A 65 -0.94 -4.53 -10.94
C VAL A 65 -2.33 -4.64 -10.32
N GLU A 66 -2.94 -5.81 -10.43
CA GLU A 66 -4.17 -6.14 -9.73
C GLU A 66 -3.82 -6.85 -8.40
N VAL A 67 -4.55 -6.48 -7.36
CA VAL A 67 -4.45 -7.07 -6.02
C VAL A 67 -5.85 -7.46 -5.57
N GLU A 68 -6.00 -8.72 -5.24
CA GLU A 68 -7.21 -9.28 -4.64
C GLU A 68 -6.88 -9.70 -3.21
N ALA A 69 -7.76 -9.36 -2.27
CA ALA A 69 -7.61 -9.69 -0.87
C ALA A 69 -8.94 -10.24 -0.33
N GLU A 70 -8.83 -11.22 0.56
CA GLU A 70 -9.96 -11.81 1.27
C GLU A 70 -9.70 -11.68 2.78
N GLY A 71 -10.74 -11.33 3.53
CA GLY A 71 -10.70 -11.24 4.99
C GLY A 71 -11.80 -12.08 5.63
N ASP A 72 -11.70 -12.28 6.94
CA ASP A 72 -12.73 -12.97 7.73
C ASP A 72 -13.79 -11.99 8.26
N ASP A 73 -13.45 -10.71 8.35
CA ASP A 73 -14.31 -9.62 8.78
C ASP A 73 -13.90 -8.27 8.15
N LEU A 74 -14.71 -7.24 8.38
CA LEU A 74 -14.47 -5.91 7.80
C LEU A 74 -13.22 -5.21 8.37
N GLN A 75 -12.67 -5.68 9.49
CA GLN A 75 -11.48 -5.11 10.14
C GLN A 75 -10.18 -5.79 9.66
N SER A 76 -10.23 -7.09 9.36
CA SER A 76 -9.13 -7.87 8.76
C SER A 76 -8.99 -7.61 7.27
N LEU A 77 -10.07 -7.26 6.58
CA LEU A 77 -10.03 -6.92 5.15
C LEU A 77 -9.00 -5.80 4.82
N PRO A 78 -8.98 -4.63 5.50
CA PRO A 78 -7.97 -3.61 5.24
C PRO A 78 -6.56 -4.08 5.63
N PHE A 79 -6.43 -4.94 6.64
CA PHE A 79 -5.13 -5.52 7.01
C PHE A 79 -4.56 -6.38 5.89
N HIS A 80 -5.31 -7.37 5.41
CA HIS A 80 -4.88 -8.24 4.31
C HIS A 80 -4.70 -7.47 3.01
N PHE A 81 -5.55 -6.49 2.74
CA PHE A 81 -5.41 -5.61 1.59
C PHE A 81 -4.10 -4.83 1.58
N LEU A 82 -3.74 -4.19 2.69
CA LEU A 82 -2.49 -3.45 2.81
C LEU A 82 -1.27 -4.38 2.79
N ASP A 83 -1.39 -5.56 3.40
CA ASP A 83 -0.33 -6.58 3.40
C ASP A 83 -0.03 -7.10 1.99
N GLU A 84 -1.05 -7.36 1.18
CA GLU A 84 -0.87 -7.74 -0.22
C GLU A 84 -0.22 -6.62 -1.06
N TRP A 85 -0.63 -5.36 -0.84
CA TRP A 85 0.02 -4.21 -1.47
C TRP A 85 1.49 -4.08 -1.06
N LEU A 86 1.79 -4.27 0.22
CA LEU A 86 3.14 -4.26 0.75
C LEU A 86 3.96 -5.44 0.20
N TYR A 87 3.34 -6.59 0.01
CA TYR A 87 3.96 -7.75 -0.61
C TYR A 87 4.37 -7.46 -2.07
N LYS A 88 3.53 -6.76 -2.85
CA LYS A 88 3.90 -6.32 -4.21
C LYS A 88 5.09 -5.36 -4.22
N LEU A 89 5.29 -4.60 -3.16
CA LEU A 89 6.47 -3.75 -3.01
C LEU A 89 7.72 -4.57 -2.68
N ILE A 90 7.63 -5.50 -1.72
CA ILE A 90 8.80 -6.17 -1.16
C ILE A 90 9.23 -7.40 -1.98
N ALA A 91 8.28 -8.21 -2.44
CA ALA A 91 8.55 -9.51 -3.05
C ALA A 91 8.60 -9.48 -4.58
N ASN A 92 7.97 -8.50 -5.23
CA ASN A 92 7.99 -8.31 -6.68
C ASN A 92 9.02 -7.21 -7.06
N GLU A 93 8.91 -6.63 -8.26
CA GLU A 93 9.84 -5.66 -8.88
C GLU A 93 9.93 -4.28 -8.18
N PHE A 94 9.72 -4.18 -6.86
CA PHE A 94 9.61 -2.90 -6.15
C PHE A 94 8.51 -2.00 -6.73
N PHE A 95 7.32 -2.59 -6.92
CA PHE A 95 6.20 -1.87 -7.50
C PHE A 95 5.64 -0.86 -6.50
N ILE A 96 5.62 0.40 -6.90
CA ILE A 96 4.98 1.50 -6.17
C ILE A 96 3.86 2.05 -7.06
N PRO A 97 2.59 1.95 -6.64
CA PRO A 97 1.49 2.58 -7.38
C PRO A 97 1.53 4.10 -7.20
N GLN A 98 1.26 4.85 -8.28
CA GLN A 98 0.95 6.27 -8.15
C GLN A 98 -0.51 6.46 -7.73
N GLU A 99 -1.39 5.60 -8.24
CA GLU A 99 -2.82 5.60 -7.96
C GLU A 99 -3.26 4.18 -7.64
N VAL A 100 -4.08 4.02 -6.60
CA VAL A 100 -4.73 2.76 -6.24
C VAL A 100 -6.23 2.97 -6.41
N LYS A 101 -6.89 2.03 -7.08
CA LYS A 101 -8.32 2.04 -7.29
C LYS A 101 -8.94 0.72 -6.86
N VAL A 102 -9.92 0.77 -5.98
CA VAL A 102 -10.70 -0.38 -5.52
C VAL A 102 -11.87 -0.53 -6.47
N LEU A 103 -11.93 -1.66 -7.16
CA LEU A 103 -12.94 -1.95 -8.18
C LEU A 103 -14.26 -2.37 -7.55
N SER A 104 -14.19 -3.12 -6.46
CA SER A 104 -15.35 -3.68 -5.78
C SER A 104 -14.99 -4.19 -4.39
N ILE A 105 -15.86 -3.92 -3.42
CA ILE A 105 -15.83 -4.53 -2.09
C ILE A 105 -17.10 -5.34 -1.89
N ASP A 106 -16.96 -6.65 -1.70
CA ASP A 106 -18.04 -7.52 -1.26
C ASP A 106 -18.07 -7.54 0.27
N GLN A 107 -18.99 -6.80 0.88
CA GLN A 107 -19.15 -6.73 2.34
C GLN A 107 -19.75 -8.01 2.95
N ARG A 108 -20.30 -8.93 2.14
CA ARG A 108 -20.88 -10.19 2.66
C ARG A 108 -19.86 -11.29 2.74
N ASN A 109 -19.00 -11.39 1.73
CA ASN A 109 -17.94 -12.39 1.66
C ASN A 109 -16.55 -11.83 2.02
N PHE A 110 -16.48 -10.54 2.40
CA PHE A 110 -15.25 -9.81 2.73
C PHE A 110 -14.15 -10.00 1.68
N LYS A 111 -14.52 -9.78 0.41
CA LYS A 111 -13.58 -9.84 -0.71
C LYS A 111 -13.40 -8.46 -1.31
N LEU A 112 -12.16 -8.09 -1.59
CA LEU A 112 -11.81 -6.82 -2.19
C LEU A 112 -10.96 -7.08 -3.42
N ARG A 113 -11.30 -6.38 -4.51
CA ARG A 113 -10.48 -6.34 -5.73
C ARG A 113 -10.04 -4.92 -5.99
N SER A 114 -8.75 -4.73 -6.24
CA SER A 114 -8.15 -3.43 -6.49
C SER A 114 -7.12 -3.48 -7.60
N ILE A 115 -6.88 -2.33 -8.21
CA ILE A 115 -5.93 -2.15 -9.28
C ILE A 115 -5.06 -0.93 -8.96
N GLY A 116 -3.75 -1.13 -9.00
CA GLY A 116 -2.75 -0.10 -8.83
C GLY A 116 -2.17 0.22 -10.19
N ASN A 117 -2.32 1.47 -10.61
CA ASN A 117 -1.78 1.92 -11.87
C ASN A 117 -0.48 2.69 -11.66
N ARG A 118 0.46 2.35 -12.53
CA ARG A 118 1.58 3.17 -12.93
C ARG A 118 1.18 3.63 -14.38
N SER A 119 0.26 4.62 -14.57
CA SER A 119 -0.19 5.30 -15.85
C SER A 119 0.65 6.43 -16.55
N ARG A 120 1.31 6.16 -17.68
CA ARG A 120 1.83 7.27 -18.53
C ARG A 120 0.60 7.90 -19.20
N GLY A 121 0.12 9.00 -18.62
CA GLY A 121 -0.98 9.83 -19.09
C GLY A 121 -1.94 9.16 -20.07
N ASN A 122 -2.99 8.51 -19.57
CA ASN A 122 -4.29 8.40 -20.25
C ASN A 122 -5.38 7.94 -19.26
N ASN A 123 -6.59 8.44 -19.52
CA ASN A 123 -7.77 8.44 -18.66
C ASN A 123 -8.13 7.09 -18.02
N ILE A 124 -8.40 7.14 -16.71
CA ILE A 124 -8.87 6.05 -15.83
C ILE A 124 -10.20 5.41 -16.33
N GLN A 125 -10.95 6.12 -17.19
CA GLN A 125 -12.24 5.66 -17.71
C GLN A 125 -12.15 4.49 -18.71
N GLN A 126 -10.98 4.24 -19.32
CA GLN A 126 -10.86 3.20 -20.35
C GLN A 126 -10.72 1.77 -19.79
N PHE A 127 -10.44 1.62 -18.50
CA PHE A 127 -10.22 0.33 -17.84
C PHE A 127 -11.36 -0.10 -16.90
N LEU A 128 -12.36 0.76 -16.70
CA LEU A 128 -13.61 0.34 -16.05
C LEU A 128 -14.44 -0.44 -17.09
N PRO A 129 -15.04 -1.59 -16.74
CA PRO A 129 -15.96 -2.26 -17.63
C PRO A 129 -17.09 -1.30 -17.97
N ASN A 130 -17.27 -1.04 -19.27
CA ASN A 130 -18.32 -0.18 -19.82
C ASN A 130 -19.65 -0.44 -19.08
N GLN A 131 -20.12 0.53 -18.30
CA GLN A 131 -21.52 0.55 -17.91
C GLN A 131 -22.32 0.74 -19.21
N SER A 132 -22.85 -0.37 -19.69
CA SER A 132 -23.51 -0.54 -20.98
C SER A 132 -24.56 0.54 -21.26
N LEU A 133 -24.42 1.15 -22.44
CA LEU A 133 -25.50 1.43 -23.40
C LEU A 133 -26.92 1.17 -22.86
N LYS A 134 -27.51 2.18 -22.22
CA LYS A 134 -28.97 2.37 -22.20
C LYS A 134 -29.29 3.68 -22.87
N ASN A 135 -29.38 3.63 -24.21
CA ASN A 135 -30.39 4.36 -24.97
C ASN A 135 -30.36 3.88 -26.43
N THR A 136 -30.91 2.70 -26.65
CA THR A 136 -31.56 2.38 -27.92
C THR A 136 -33.00 2.88 -27.86
N SER A 137 -33.25 3.92 -28.66
CA SER A 137 -34.48 4.24 -29.39
C SER A 137 -35.79 3.55 -28.94
N LYS A 138 -36.71 4.36 -28.41
CA LYS A 138 -38.10 4.46 -28.88
C LYS A 138 -38.71 5.79 -28.47
#